data_AF-A0A1G5J1V3-F1
#
_entry.id   AF-A0A1G5J1V3-F1
#
_cell.length_a   1.000
_cell.length_b   1.000
_cell.length_c   1.000
_cell.angle_alpha   90.00
_cell.angle_beta   90.00
_cell.angle_gamma   90.00
#
_symmetry.space_group_name_H-M   'P 1'
#
loop_
_entity.id
_entity.type
_entity.pdbx_description
1 polymer ?
#
loop_
_entity_poly.entity_id
_entity_poly.type
_entity_poly.pdbx_seq_one_letter_code
_entity_poly.pdbx_strand_id
1 'polypeptide(L)'
;MFFKHSRYKNQEPEVTTDARGRSLKSVPLRITPAPSGTVRHTLTEGDRLDHLSWTCYRTPHLWWHIADANPEFLSPRALMGDGPFKTVRVPIDFGSEAPRSRRSELLRSLNALAGVEEADIHEAHSPPDQRTANTLVICYNHLTLGTEELIAAITEAGWIAGTPQPVERTGKSIVLADM
;
A
#
# COMPACT_ATOMS: atom_id res chain seq x y z
N MET A 1 23.99 -3.06 -21.94
CA MET A 1 23.48 -4.42 -22.22
C MET A 1 22.89 -4.96 -20.92
N PHE A 2 21.73 -5.61 -20.95
CA PHE A 2 21.09 -6.13 -19.72
C PHE A 2 21.67 -7.49 -19.30
N PHE A 3 21.69 -7.77 -18.00
CA PHE A 3 22.09 -9.08 -17.48
C PHE A 3 21.10 -10.19 -17.90
N LYS A 4 21.56 -11.44 -17.94
CA LYS A 4 20.77 -12.63 -18.33
C LYS A 4 19.46 -12.79 -17.56
N HIS A 5 19.39 -12.30 -16.34
CA HIS A 5 18.22 -12.39 -15.48
C HIS A 5 17.57 -11.02 -15.20
N SER A 6 17.90 -10.02 -16.02
CA SER A 6 17.23 -8.74 -15.96
C SER A 6 15.80 -8.88 -16.46
N ARG A 7 14.87 -8.21 -15.77
CA ARG A 7 13.50 -7.99 -16.22
C ARG A 7 13.39 -7.42 -17.65
N TYR A 8 14.42 -6.72 -18.13
CA TYR A 8 14.44 -6.07 -19.44
C TYR A 8 15.30 -6.80 -20.48
N LYS A 9 15.79 -8.01 -20.18
CA LYS A 9 16.67 -8.78 -21.08
C LYS A 9 16.13 -8.88 -22.51
N ASN A 10 14.83 -9.16 -22.65
CA ASN A 10 14.19 -9.42 -23.95
C ASN A 10 13.57 -8.17 -24.57
N GLN A 11 13.75 -6.98 -23.99
CA GLN A 11 13.19 -5.75 -24.54
C GLN A 11 14.06 -5.24 -25.69
N GLU A 12 13.45 -5.10 -26.85
CA GLU A 12 14.07 -4.45 -27.99
C GLU A 12 14.21 -2.94 -27.72
N PRO A 13 15.41 -2.36 -27.88
CA PRO A 13 15.59 -0.93 -27.70
C PRO A 13 14.90 -0.14 -28.80
N GLU A 14 14.29 0.98 -28.43
CA GLU A 14 13.72 1.94 -29.36
C GLU A 14 14.74 3.06 -29.64
N VAL A 15 14.81 3.52 -30.88
CA VAL A 15 15.63 4.67 -31.27
C VAL A 15 14.71 5.81 -31.68
N THR A 16 14.77 6.91 -30.94
CA THR A 16 13.98 8.11 -31.19
C THR A 16 14.90 9.27 -31.52
N THR A 17 14.48 10.13 -32.45
CA THR A 17 15.19 11.36 -32.78
C THR A 17 14.63 12.52 -31.96
N ASP A 18 15.49 13.25 -31.26
CA ASP A 18 15.07 14.42 -30.50
C ASP A 18 14.89 15.67 -31.39
N ALA A 19 14.38 16.75 -30.79
CA ALA A 19 14.17 18.02 -31.50
C ALA A 19 15.45 18.67 -32.06
N ARG A 20 16.64 18.16 -31.70
CA ARG A 20 17.95 18.62 -32.19
C ARG A 20 18.55 17.67 -33.23
N GLY A 21 17.79 16.66 -33.69
CA GLY A 21 18.25 15.68 -34.68
C GLY A 21 19.17 14.59 -34.11
N ARG A 22 19.29 14.46 -32.78
CA ARG A 22 20.12 13.43 -32.15
C ARG A 22 19.33 12.13 -32.03
N SER A 23 19.96 11.02 -32.40
CA SER A 23 19.41 9.67 -32.18
C SER A 23 19.67 9.22 -30.74
N LEU A 24 18.61 8.97 -29.99
CA LEU A 24 18.65 8.48 -28.62
C LEU A 24 18.12 7.05 -28.57
N LYS A 25 18.87 6.16 -27.93
CA LYS A 25 18.47 4.78 -27.71
C LYS A 25 17.87 4.64 -26.31
N SER A 26 16.60 4.26 -26.24
CA SER A 26 15.85 4.03 -25.00
C SER A 26 15.33 2.60 -24.93
N VAL A 27 14.86 2.22 -23.74
CA VAL A 27 14.21 0.93 -23.50
C VAL A 27 12.73 1.21 -23.32
N PRO A 28 11.85 0.61 -24.13
CA PRO A 28 10.42 0.90 -24.06
C PRO A 28 9.81 0.41 -22.75
N LEU A 29 8.68 1.00 -22.38
CA LEU A 29 7.89 0.55 -21.24
C LEU A 29 7.52 -0.93 -21.43
N ARG A 30 7.80 -1.75 -20.41
CA ARG A 30 7.47 -3.17 -20.44
C ARG A 30 6.05 -3.39 -19.91
N ILE A 31 5.19 -4.00 -20.72
CA ILE A 31 3.89 -4.48 -20.25
C ILE A 31 4.10 -5.73 -19.39
N THR A 32 3.57 -5.71 -18.17
CA THR A 32 3.67 -6.86 -17.26
C THR A 32 2.72 -7.96 -17.71
N PRO A 33 3.21 -9.18 -18.04
CA PRO A 33 2.34 -10.28 -18.39
C PRO A 33 1.54 -10.76 -17.17
N ALA A 34 0.35 -11.31 -17.41
CA ALA A 34 -0.40 -11.97 -16.35
C ALA A 34 0.37 -13.21 -15.84
N PRO A 35 0.40 -13.47 -14.51
CA PRO A 35 1.09 -14.64 -13.97
C PRO A 35 0.37 -15.94 -14.39
N SER A 36 1.13 -16.94 -14.86
CA SER A 36 0.62 -18.25 -15.33
C SER A 36 0.25 -19.22 -14.20
N GLY A 37 0.72 -18.94 -12.98
CA GLY A 37 0.40 -19.67 -11.75
C GLY A 37 0.67 -18.79 -10.53
N THR A 38 -0.09 -18.99 -9.46
CA THR A 38 -0.03 -18.14 -8.26
C THR A 38 -0.01 -18.98 -6.99
N VAL A 39 1.08 -18.91 -6.24
CA VAL A 39 1.12 -19.35 -4.83
C VAL A 39 0.93 -18.13 -3.96
N ARG A 40 0.16 -18.26 -2.87
CA ARG A 40 0.01 -17.17 -1.89
C ARG A 40 1.00 -17.38 -0.75
N HIS A 41 1.82 -16.37 -0.49
CA HIS A 41 2.69 -16.31 0.69
C HIS A 41 2.16 -15.30 1.68
N THR A 42 2.00 -15.71 2.94
CA THR A 42 1.62 -14.81 4.02
C THR A 42 2.86 -14.15 4.58
N LEU A 43 2.92 -12.82 4.50
CA LEU A 43 4.07 -12.05 4.96
C LEU A 43 4.31 -12.25 6.47
N THR A 44 5.55 -12.49 6.85
CA THR A 44 6.01 -12.51 8.23
C THR A 44 6.99 -11.39 8.53
N GLU A 45 7.15 -11.06 9.81
CA GLU A 45 8.15 -10.07 10.22
C GLU A 45 9.55 -10.52 9.78
N GLY A 46 10.31 -9.60 9.18
CA GLY A 46 11.64 -9.90 8.64
C GLY A 46 11.64 -10.52 7.23
N ASP A 47 10.48 -10.73 6.61
CA ASP A 47 10.44 -11.12 5.20
C ASP A 47 11.17 -10.07 4.34
N ARG A 48 11.90 -10.57 3.34
CA ARG A 48 12.54 -9.75 2.34
C ARG A 48 12.36 -10.38 0.97
N LEU A 49 12.14 -9.53 -0.03
CA LEU A 49 11.86 -9.94 -1.41
C LEU A 49 12.97 -10.80 -2.04
N ASP A 50 14.24 -10.49 -1.77
CA ASP A 50 15.39 -11.26 -2.20
C ASP A 50 15.40 -12.68 -1.59
N HIS A 51 15.05 -12.79 -0.31
CA HIS A 51 14.96 -14.08 0.38
C HIS A 51 13.77 -14.91 -0.10
N LEU A 52 12.60 -14.29 -0.29
CA LEU A 52 11.43 -14.96 -0.87
C LEU A 52 11.74 -15.47 -2.29
N SER A 53 12.39 -14.65 -3.11
CA SER A 53 12.85 -15.03 -4.44
C SER A 53 13.84 -16.20 -4.41
N TRP A 54 14.73 -16.26 -3.43
CA TRP A 54 15.61 -17.42 -3.24
C TRP A 54 14.82 -18.69 -2.88
N THR A 55 13.84 -18.58 -1.98
CA THR A 55 13.04 -19.72 -1.53
C THR A 55 12.17 -20.28 -2.66
N CYS A 56 11.57 -19.42 -3.48
CA CYS A 56 10.67 -19.81 -4.57
C CYS A 56 11.41 -20.17 -5.87
N TYR A 57 12.43 -19.38 -6.24
CA TYR A 57 13.06 -19.45 -7.57
C TYR A 57 14.52 -19.88 -7.53
N ARG A 58 15.07 -20.17 -6.34
CA ARG A 58 16.51 -20.46 -6.12
C ARG A 58 17.42 -19.36 -6.65
N THR A 59 16.89 -18.14 -6.74
CA THR A 59 17.54 -17.05 -7.43
C THR A 59 17.12 -15.72 -6.80
N PRO A 60 17.98 -15.01 -6.05
CA PRO A 60 17.54 -13.85 -5.26
C PRO A 60 17.22 -12.62 -6.12
N HIS A 61 17.81 -12.50 -7.32
CA HIS A 61 17.59 -11.38 -8.24
C HIS A 61 16.31 -11.50 -9.08
N LEU A 62 15.53 -12.57 -8.92
CA LEU A 62 14.22 -12.74 -9.57
C LEU A 62 13.06 -12.18 -8.73
N TRP A 63 13.36 -11.38 -7.70
CA TRP A 63 12.34 -10.74 -6.86
C TRP A 63 11.34 -9.90 -7.65
N TRP A 64 11.72 -9.43 -8.84
CA TRP A 64 10.83 -8.66 -9.71
C TRP A 64 9.70 -9.49 -10.31
N HIS A 65 9.81 -10.84 -10.34
CA HIS A 65 8.67 -11.71 -10.67
C HIS A 65 7.57 -11.62 -9.61
N ILE A 66 7.95 -11.50 -8.33
CA ILE A 66 7.00 -11.29 -7.22
C ILE A 66 6.33 -9.93 -7.39
N ALA A 67 7.10 -8.88 -7.69
CA ALA A 67 6.53 -7.55 -7.94
C ALA A 67 5.59 -7.54 -9.17
N ASP A 68 5.96 -8.23 -10.25
CA ASP A 68 5.12 -8.37 -11.45
C ASP A 68 3.79 -9.08 -11.16
N ALA A 69 3.80 -10.05 -10.25
CA ALA A 69 2.60 -10.80 -9.87
C ALA A 69 1.65 -10.03 -8.94
N ASN A 70 2.08 -8.89 -8.39
CA ASN A 70 1.25 -8.03 -7.52
C ASN A 70 1.23 -6.60 -8.08
N PRO A 71 0.63 -6.37 -9.27
CA PRO A 71 0.65 -5.09 -9.97
C PRO A 71 -0.11 -3.96 -9.25
N GLU A 72 -0.91 -4.28 -8.23
CA GLU A 72 -1.57 -3.30 -7.36
C GLU A 72 -0.57 -2.48 -6.52
N PHE A 73 0.67 -2.95 -6.36
CA PHE A 73 1.71 -2.21 -5.66
C PHE A 73 2.60 -1.43 -6.63
N LEU A 74 2.69 -0.12 -6.41
CA LEU A 74 3.53 0.78 -7.21
C LEU A 74 5.04 0.54 -7.05
N SER A 75 5.47 -0.09 -5.96
CA SER A 75 6.88 -0.37 -5.73
C SER A 75 7.11 -1.68 -4.96
N PRO A 76 8.28 -2.31 -5.11
CA PRO A 76 8.63 -3.52 -4.36
C PRO A 76 8.66 -3.28 -2.84
N ARG A 77 8.98 -2.07 -2.39
CA ARG A 77 8.94 -1.73 -0.96
C ARG A 77 7.51 -1.62 -0.43
N ALA A 78 6.59 -1.08 -1.22
CA ALA A 78 5.17 -1.02 -0.87
C ALA A 78 4.57 -2.42 -0.65
N LEU A 79 5.00 -3.40 -1.44
CA LEU A 79 4.62 -4.80 -1.28
C LEU A 79 4.99 -5.35 0.11
N MET A 80 6.11 -4.89 0.68
CA MET A 80 6.60 -5.22 2.01
C MET A 80 6.05 -4.30 3.13
N GLY A 81 5.13 -3.39 2.81
CA GLY A 81 4.55 -2.44 3.77
C GLY A 81 5.39 -1.17 3.98
N ASP A 82 6.45 -1.02 3.21
CA ASP A 82 7.37 0.11 3.25
C ASP A 82 7.16 1.03 2.04
N GLY A 83 5.91 1.42 1.81
CA GLY A 83 5.51 2.36 0.77
C GLY A 83 5.27 3.77 1.31
N PRO A 84 5.08 4.76 0.40
CA PRO A 84 4.67 6.12 0.77
C PRO A 84 3.26 6.13 1.40
N PHE A 85 2.40 5.17 1.04
CA PHE A 85 1.10 5.00 1.67
C PHE A 85 1.20 4.07 2.88
N LYS A 86 0.61 4.51 3.99
CA LYS A 86 0.46 3.74 5.22
C LYS A 86 -1.03 3.67 5.56
N THR A 87 -1.42 2.57 6.20
CA THR A 87 -2.77 2.42 6.72
C THR A 87 -2.72 2.39 8.23
N VAL A 88 -3.57 3.18 8.89
CA VAL A 88 -3.70 3.20 10.35
C VAL A 88 -5.13 2.91 10.76
N ARG A 89 -5.27 2.24 11.90
CA ARG A 89 -6.53 2.08 12.62
C ARG A 89 -6.56 3.06 13.77
N VAL A 90 -7.59 3.89 13.81
CA VAL A 90 -7.81 4.86 14.88
C VAL A 90 -9.15 4.51 15.52
N PRO A 91 -9.17 4.02 16.77
CA PRO A 91 -10.41 3.89 17.51
C PRO A 91 -11.07 5.28 17.62
N ILE A 92 -12.36 5.38 17.35
CA ILE A 92 -13.10 6.64 17.48
C ILE A 92 -14.31 6.47 18.39
N ASP A 93 -14.52 7.47 19.24
CA ASP A 93 -15.69 7.60 20.12
C ASP A 93 -16.25 9.03 20.00
N PHE A 94 -17.43 9.28 20.56
CA PHE A 94 -18.01 10.61 20.74
C PHE A 94 -18.26 10.94 22.22
N GLY A 95 -17.91 10.03 23.14
CA GLY A 95 -18.02 10.28 24.58
C GLY A 95 -19.47 10.28 25.06
N SER A 96 -19.85 11.29 25.86
CA SER A 96 -21.21 11.46 26.39
C SER A 96 -22.08 12.43 25.56
N GLU A 97 -21.46 13.25 24.72
CA GLU A 97 -22.15 14.20 23.84
C GLU A 97 -22.19 13.64 22.41
N ALA A 98 -23.26 13.92 21.66
CA ALA A 98 -23.28 13.54 20.25
C ALA A 98 -22.17 14.30 19.50
N PRO A 99 -21.47 13.66 18.56
CA PRO A 99 -20.40 14.31 17.83
C PRO A 99 -20.96 15.49 17.03
N ARG A 100 -20.16 16.55 16.89
CA ARG A 100 -20.54 17.76 16.14
C ARG A 100 -20.83 17.47 14.67
N SER A 101 -20.19 16.42 14.13
CA SER A 101 -20.37 15.96 12.76
C SER A 101 -20.95 14.55 12.72
N ARG A 102 -21.75 14.27 11.69
CA ARG A 102 -22.18 12.89 11.39
C ARG A 102 -21.00 12.07 10.86
N ARG A 103 -21.05 10.74 10.98
CA ARG A 103 -20.04 9.83 10.42
C ARG A 103 -19.69 10.14 8.95
N SER A 104 -20.71 10.40 8.14
CA SER A 104 -20.54 10.77 6.72
C SER A 104 -19.81 12.08 6.51
N GLU A 105 -19.96 13.05 7.42
CA GLU A 105 -19.28 14.34 7.35
C GLU A 105 -17.81 14.20 7.78
N LEU A 106 -17.53 13.42 8.81
CA LEU A 106 -16.17 13.04 9.20
C LEU A 106 -15.43 12.34 8.04
N LEU A 107 -16.06 11.33 7.43
CA LEU A 107 -15.47 10.64 6.28
C LEU A 107 -15.22 11.59 5.11
N ARG A 108 -16.15 12.52 4.85
CA ARG A 108 -15.98 13.53 3.81
C ARG A 108 -14.82 14.49 4.13
N SER A 109 -14.70 14.97 5.36
CA SER A 109 -13.62 15.89 5.74
C SER A 109 -12.26 15.22 5.67
N LEU A 110 -12.15 13.96 6.12
CA LEU A 110 -10.91 13.20 6.04
C LEU A 110 -10.50 12.90 4.60
N ASN A 111 -11.42 12.44 3.76
CA ASN A 111 -11.14 12.20 2.33
C ASN A 111 -10.86 13.51 1.55
N ALA A 112 -11.15 14.68 2.12
CA ALA A 112 -10.79 15.97 1.53
C ALA A 112 -9.40 16.47 1.95
N LEU A 113 -8.74 15.83 2.93
CA LEU A 113 -7.39 16.19 3.34
C LEU A 113 -6.37 15.79 2.27
N ALA A 114 -5.49 16.73 1.91
CA ALA A 114 -4.40 16.44 1.00
C ALA A 114 -3.49 15.36 1.59
N GLY A 115 -3.36 14.24 0.88
CA GLY A 115 -2.56 13.10 1.31
C GLY A 115 -3.36 11.97 1.96
N VAL A 116 -4.66 12.13 2.25
CA VAL A 116 -5.53 10.98 2.53
C VAL A 116 -5.97 10.39 1.20
N GLU A 117 -5.72 9.09 1.01
CA GLU A 117 -6.19 8.35 -0.16
C GLU A 117 -7.61 7.84 0.07
N GLU A 118 -7.84 7.29 1.25
CA GLU A 118 -9.12 6.68 1.61
C GLU A 118 -9.29 6.65 3.14
N ALA A 119 -10.48 6.97 3.61
CA ALA A 119 -10.89 6.76 4.99
C ALA A 119 -12.24 6.03 5.03
N ASP A 120 -12.33 4.99 5.87
CA ASP A 120 -13.53 4.19 6.08
C ASP A 120 -13.74 3.88 7.57
N ILE A 121 -14.99 3.67 7.99
CA ILE A 121 -15.34 3.30 9.36
C ILE A 121 -15.75 1.83 9.40
N HIS A 122 -14.95 1.03 10.10
CA HIS A 122 -15.27 -0.34 10.42
C HIS A 122 -15.97 -0.40 11.78
N GLU A 123 -17.17 -0.99 11.80
CA GLU A 123 -17.82 -1.34 13.06
C GLU A 123 -17.11 -2.56 13.66
N ALA A 124 -16.59 -2.42 14.89
CA ALA A 124 -16.11 -3.58 15.62
C ALA A 124 -17.31 -4.48 15.91
N HIS A 125 -17.30 -5.73 15.45
CA HIS A 125 -18.25 -6.74 15.93
C HIS A 125 -17.89 -7.09 17.38
N SER A 126 -18.35 -6.28 18.33
CA SER A 126 -18.26 -6.62 19.75
C SER A 126 -19.42 -7.54 20.14
N PRO A 127 -19.21 -8.49 21.07
CA PRO A 127 -20.30 -9.21 21.73
C PRO A 127 -21.33 -8.22 22.30
N PRO A 128 -22.62 -8.61 22.46
CA PRO A 128 -23.72 -7.69 22.79
C PRO A 128 -23.56 -6.92 24.11
N ASP A 129 -22.63 -7.31 24.98
CA ASP A 129 -22.33 -6.67 26.27
C ASP A 129 -21.26 -5.56 26.22
N GLN A 130 -20.61 -5.31 25.07
CA GLN A 130 -19.59 -4.26 24.93
C GLN A 130 -20.02 -3.16 23.97
N ARG A 131 -19.83 -1.90 24.41
CA ARG A 131 -20.02 -0.71 23.60
C ARG A 131 -19.18 -0.83 22.33
N THR A 132 -19.82 -0.76 21.17
CA THR A 132 -19.19 -0.90 19.86
C THR A 132 -18.25 0.29 19.62
N ALA A 133 -16.96 0.12 19.87
CA ALA A 133 -15.97 1.13 19.50
C ALA A 133 -15.82 1.10 17.98
N ASN A 134 -16.25 2.17 17.30
CA ASN A 134 -16.04 2.26 15.86
C ASN A 134 -14.54 2.44 15.60
N THR A 135 -14.01 1.77 14.59
CA THR A 135 -12.61 1.92 14.21
C THR A 135 -12.53 2.58 12.85
N LEU A 136 -11.91 3.74 12.79
CA LEU A 136 -11.60 4.42 11.55
C LEU A 136 -10.34 3.78 10.94
N VAL A 137 -10.42 3.38 9.69
CA VAL A 137 -9.30 2.87 8.90
C VAL A 137 -8.94 3.94 7.88
N ILE A 138 -7.71 4.47 7.97
CA ILE A 138 -7.25 5.56 7.11
C ILE A 138 -6.02 5.12 6.34
N CYS A 139 -6.10 5.16 5.01
CA CYS A 139 -4.97 5.06 4.10
C CYS A 139 -4.50 6.48 3.74
N TYR A 140 -3.24 6.79 4.01
CA TYR A 140 -2.69 8.12 3.79
C TYR A 140 -1.21 8.07 3.36
N ASN A 141 -0.77 9.10 2.66
CA ASN A 141 0.61 9.32 2.28
C ASN A 141 1.38 9.92 3.46
N HIS A 142 2.17 9.09 4.14
CA HIS A 142 2.93 9.50 5.32
C HIS A 142 4.09 10.46 5.02
N LEU A 143 4.41 10.70 3.74
CA LEU A 143 5.41 11.69 3.34
C LEU A 143 4.85 13.12 3.34
N THR A 144 3.52 13.26 3.28
CA THR A 144 2.84 14.56 3.21
C THR A 144 1.98 14.85 4.43
N LEU A 145 1.54 13.81 5.15
CA LEU A 145 0.61 13.92 6.25
C LEU A 145 1.06 13.05 7.43
N GLY A 146 1.07 13.60 8.63
CA GLY A 146 1.42 12.92 9.88
C GLY A 146 0.22 12.30 10.59
N THR A 147 0.47 11.37 11.52
CA THR A 147 -0.59 10.80 12.37
C THR A 147 -1.22 11.85 13.29
N GLU A 148 -0.44 12.86 13.72
CA GLU A 148 -0.94 13.95 14.57
C GLU A 148 -1.97 14.82 13.85
N GLU A 149 -1.75 15.11 12.55
CA GLU A 149 -2.67 15.89 11.73
C GLU A 149 -3.98 15.12 11.49
N LEU A 150 -3.90 13.79 11.31
CA LEU A 150 -5.09 12.93 11.25
C LEU A 150 -5.89 12.97 12.56
N ILE A 151 -5.22 12.86 13.71
CA ILE A 151 -5.87 12.95 15.03
C ILE A 151 -6.52 14.33 15.22
N ALA A 152 -5.83 15.40 14.83
CA ALA A 152 -6.34 16.76 14.92
C ALA A 152 -7.61 16.93 14.07
N ALA A 153 -7.61 16.44 12.83
CA ALA A 153 -8.78 16.50 11.95
C ALA A 153 -10.00 15.71 12.49
N ILE A 154 -9.76 14.54 13.09
CA ILE A 154 -10.83 13.75 13.75
C ILE A 154 -11.40 14.52 14.95
N THR A 155 -10.51 15.14 15.74
CA THR A 155 -10.89 15.91 16.94
C THR A 155 -11.65 17.19 16.59
N GLU A 156 -11.23 17.89 15.54
CA GLU A 156 -11.91 19.09 15.03
C GLU A 156 -13.33 18.78 14.55
N ALA A 157 -13.53 17.59 13.96
CA ALA A 157 -14.85 17.08 13.59
C ALA A 157 -15.73 16.70 14.81
N GLY A 158 -15.20 16.80 16.03
CA GLY A 158 -15.92 16.53 17.28
C GLY A 158 -15.92 15.07 17.70
N TRP A 159 -14.96 14.27 17.22
CA TRP A 159 -14.77 12.86 17.59
C TRP A 159 -13.54 12.70 18.50
N ILE A 160 -13.60 11.78 19.44
CA ILE A 160 -12.46 11.41 20.28
C ILE A 160 -11.66 10.34 19.54
N ALA A 161 -10.45 10.69 19.09
CA ALA A 161 -9.52 9.76 18.48
C ALA A 161 -8.67 9.05 19.55
N GLY A 162 -8.64 7.73 19.52
CA GLY A 162 -7.69 6.90 20.27
C GLY A 162 -6.31 6.84 19.60
N THR A 163 -5.41 6.04 20.19
CA THR A 163 -4.06 5.87 19.66
C THR A 163 -4.08 5.20 18.27
N PRO A 164 -3.49 5.81 17.23
CA PRO A 164 -3.36 5.18 15.92
C PRO A 164 -2.49 3.93 15.98
N GLN A 165 -2.98 2.83 15.42
CA GLN A 165 -2.25 1.58 15.30
C GLN A 165 -1.92 1.34 13.82
N PRO A 166 -0.65 1.18 13.44
CA PRO A 166 -0.29 0.87 12.07
C PRO A 166 -0.88 -0.49 11.68
N VAL A 167 -1.50 -0.54 10.50
CA VAL A 167 -1.89 -1.79 9.87
C VAL A 167 -0.68 -2.28 9.09
N GLU A 168 0.16 -3.06 9.76
CA GLU A 168 1.27 -3.72 9.09
C GLU A 168 0.77 -4.70 8.03
N ARG A 169 1.64 -5.01 7.07
CA ARG A 169 1.37 -6.05 6.07
C ARG A 169 1.75 -7.45 6.57
N THR A 170 2.33 -7.57 7.77
CA THR A 170 2.51 -8.85 8.47
C THR A 170 1.17 -9.57 8.57
N GLY A 171 1.12 -10.84 8.15
CA GLY A 171 -0.11 -11.63 8.07
C GLY A 171 -0.94 -11.41 6.79
N LYS A 172 -0.58 -10.47 5.90
CA LYS A 172 -1.24 -10.30 4.60
C LYS A 172 -0.58 -11.20 3.55
N SER A 173 -1.39 -11.70 2.62
CA SER A 173 -0.89 -12.53 1.53
C SER A 173 -0.40 -11.69 0.36
N ILE A 174 0.70 -12.12 -0.25
CA ILE A 174 1.20 -11.68 -1.55
C ILE A 174 1.21 -12.87 -2.52
N VAL A 175 1.16 -12.56 -3.80
CA VAL A 175 1.25 -13.54 -4.88
C VAL A 175 2.71 -13.80 -5.23
N LEU A 176 3.08 -15.07 -5.31
CA LEU A 176 4.33 -15.54 -5.89
C LEU A 176 4.00 -16.13 -7.26
N ALA A 177 4.60 -15.58 -8.33
CA ALA A 177 4.44 -16.13 -9.68
C ALA A 177 5.03 -17.54 -9.74
N ASP A 178 4.38 -18.45 -10.45
CA ASP A 178 5.02 -19.68 -10.91
C ASP A 178 5.90 -19.39 -12.14
N MET A 179 7.04 -20.07 -12.28
CA MET A 179 8.00 -19.86 -13.39
C MET A 179 7.82 -20.86 -14.54
#